data_AF-A0A5J5E3I5-F1
#
_entry.id   AF-A0A5J5E3I5-F1
#
_cell.length_a   1.000
_cell.length_b   1.000
_cell.length_c   1.000
_cell.angle_alpha   90.00
_cell.angle_beta   90.00
_cell.angle_gamma   90.00
#
_symmetry.space_group_name_H-M   'P 1'
#
loop_
_entity.id
_entity.type
_entity.pdbx_description
1 polymer ?
#
loop_
_entity_poly.entity_id
_entity_poly.type
_entity_poly.pdbx_seq_one_letter_code
_entity_poly.pdbx_strand_id
1 'polypeptide(L)'
;MLIAAIVVVFAGLIYYFPVQRAMAERKYAEYSRLQGVPDGDVASKSVHKDYTQDGYFIDVTYHSDPQYRYEYLYRLVDVRNDGVRFDTMTCAVYLGSTSFTGDVRYDPLE
;
A
#
# COMPACT_ATOMS: atom_id res chain seq x y z
N MET A 1 7.91 14.93 -34.10
CA MET A 1 8.93 14.65 -33.07
C MET A 1 8.53 15.24 -31.72
N LEU A 2 8.33 16.56 -31.58
CA LEU A 2 7.95 17.19 -30.30
C LEU A 2 6.63 16.67 -29.70
N ILE A 3 5.56 16.57 -30.51
CA ILE A 3 4.26 16.07 -30.04
C ILE A 3 4.36 14.62 -29.54
N ALA A 4 5.11 13.77 -30.25
CA ALA A 4 5.32 12.38 -29.84
C ALA A 4 6.08 12.29 -28.51
N ALA A 5 7.10 13.12 -28.31
CA ALA A 5 7.83 13.18 -27.05
C ALA A 5 6.91 13.62 -25.88
N ILE A 6 6.07 14.63 -26.12
CA ILE A 6 5.09 15.10 -25.13
C ILE A 6 4.12 13.98 -24.74
N VAL A 7 3.58 13.24 -25.71
CA VAL A 7 2.67 12.12 -25.46
C VAL A 7 3.33 11.04 -24.60
N VAL A 8 4.59 10.67 -24.91
CA VAL A 8 5.32 9.66 -24.12
C VAL A 8 5.54 10.13 -22.68
N VAL A 9 5.89 11.40 -22.47
CA VAL A 9 6.06 11.97 -21.12
C VAL A 9 4.74 11.95 -20.35
N PHE A 10 3.63 12.38 -20.96
CA PHE A 10 2.32 12.34 -20.30
C PHE A 10 1.86 10.91 -20.00
N ALA A 11 2.08 9.97 -20.91
CA ALA A 11 1.77 8.55 -20.66
C ALA A 11 2.59 8.00 -19.47
N GLY A 12 3.88 8.35 -19.39
CA GLY A 12 4.73 7.99 -18.26
C GLY A 12 4.24 8.57 -16.93
N LEU A 13 3.83 9.84 -16.92
CA LEU A 13 3.27 10.49 -15.71
C LEU A 13 1.94 9.85 -15.28
N ILE A 14 1.04 9.56 -16.22
CA ILE A 14 -0.23 8.87 -15.93
C ILE A 14 0.03 7.47 -15.40
N TYR A 15 0.99 6.74 -15.98
CA TYR A 15 1.34 5.42 -15.48
C TYR A 15 1.91 5.48 -14.06
N TYR A 16 2.89 6.36 -13.84
CA TYR A 16 3.64 6.41 -12.59
C TYR A 16 2.80 6.89 -11.39
N PHE A 17 1.90 7.85 -11.59
CA PHE A 17 1.10 8.43 -10.52
C PHE A 17 -0.29 7.78 -10.40
N PRO A 18 -1.31 8.11 -11.22
CA PRO A 18 -2.67 7.64 -10.97
C PRO A 18 -2.84 6.13 -11.17
N VAL A 19 -2.19 5.51 -12.16
CA VAL A 19 -2.36 4.07 -12.42
C VAL A 19 -1.78 3.23 -11.29
N GLN A 20 -0.52 3.45 -10.91
CA GLN A 20 0.09 2.70 -9.81
C GLN A 20 -0.62 2.94 -8.46
N ARG A 21 -1.07 4.18 -8.21
CA ARG A 21 -1.86 4.47 -6.99
C ARG A 21 -3.15 3.67 -6.96
N ALA A 22 -3.88 3.59 -8.08
CA ALA A 22 -5.11 2.82 -8.16
C ALA A 22 -4.85 1.31 -7.96
N MET A 23 -3.72 0.79 -8.44
CA MET A 23 -3.30 -0.59 -8.17
C MET A 23 -3.05 -0.83 -6.68
N ALA A 24 -2.34 0.09 -6.00
CA ALA A 24 -2.09 0.02 -4.56
C ALA A 24 -3.40 0.02 -3.75
N GLU A 25 -4.33 0.93 -4.07
CA GLU A 25 -5.62 1.01 -3.39
C GLU A 25 -6.49 -0.24 -3.62
N ARG A 26 -6.47 -0.80 -4.83
CA ARG A 26 -7.14 -2.07 -5.14
C ARG A 26 -6.53 -3.22 -4.35
N LYS A 27 -5.20 -3.30 -4.29
CA LYS A 27 -4.49 -4.36 -3.57
C LYS A 27 -4.72 -4.26 -2.06
N TYR A 28 -4.78 -3.05 -1.53
CA TYR A 28 -5.19 -2.80 -0.15
C TYR A 28 -6.60 -3.34 0.13
N ALA A 29 -7.58 -3.04 -0.73
CA ALA A 29 -8.94 -3.53 -0.55
C ALA A 29 -9.03 -5.07 -0.56
N GLU A 30 -8.23 -5.73 -1.39
CA GLU A 30 -8.10 -7.19 -1.37
C GLU A 30 -7.49 -7.69 -0.05
N TYR A 31 -6.36 -7.10 0.34
CA TYR A 31 -5.59 -7.51 1.53
C TYR A 31 -6.38 -7.29 2.83
N SER A 32 -6.98 -6.11 3.02
CA SER A 32 -7.75 -5.81 4.24
C SER A 32 -9.00 -6.68 4.37
N ARG A 33 -9.65 -7.01 3.25
CA ARG A 33 -10.76 -7.98 3.24
C ARG A 33 -10.30 -9.37 3.67
N LEU A 34 -9.12 -9.80 3.23
CA LEU A 34 -8.53 -11.08 3.65
C LEU A 34 -8.16 -11.09 5.14
N GLN A 35 -7.78 -9.94 5.69
CA GLN A 35 -7.61 -9.75 7.15
C GLN A 35 -8.94 -9.72 7.92
N GLY A 36 -10.09 -9.74 7.24
CA GLY A 36 -11.40 -9.69 7.88
C GLY A 36 -11.83 -8.29 8.33
N VAL A 37 -11.24 -7.22 7.78
CA VAL A 37 -11.63 -5.84 8.05
C VAL A 37 -13.04 -5.57 7.51
N PRO A 38 -14.01 -5.13 8.34
CA PRO A 38 -15.36 -4.79 7.89
C PRO A 38 -15.39 -3.51 7.02
N ASP A 39 -16.31 -3.49 6.07
CA ASP A 39 -16.63 -2.30 5.27
C ASP A 39 -17.13 -1.17 6.19
N GLY A 40 -16.27 -0.17 6.44
CA GLY A 40 -16.58 0.98 7.30
C GLY A 40 -15.81 1.04 8.62
N ASP A 41 -14.95 0.07 8.92
CA ASP A 41 -14.12 0.14 10.13
C ASP A 41 -12.89 1.06 9.98
N VAL A 42 -12.59 1.50 8.76
CA VAL A 42 -11.50 2.45 8.47
C VAL A 42 -11.84 3.81 9.07
N ALA A 43 -11.10 4.22 10.09
CA ALA A 43 -11.22 5.53 10.73
C ALA A 43 -10.45 6.61 9.96
N SER A 44 -9.23 6.29 9.53
CA SER A 44 -8.45 7.16 8.66
C SER A 44 -7.65 6.34 7.66
N LYS A 45 -7.45 6.89 6.47
CA LYS A 45 -6.61 6.30 5.42
C LYS A 45 -5.86 7.39 4.70
N SER A 46 -4.55 7.22 4.54
CA SER A 46 -3.72 8.09 3.71
C SER A 46 -2.81 7.26 2.81
N VAL A 47 -2.59 7.75 1.59
CA VAL A 47 -1.86 7.02 0.54
C VAL A 47 -0.69 7.89 0.07
N HIS A 48 0.53 7.37 0.21
CA HIS A 48 1.76 8.10 -0.08
C HIS A 48 2.64 7.29 -1.02
N LYS A 49 3.18 7.92 -2.06
CA LYS A 49 4.16 7.28 -2.95
C LYS A 49 5.48 7.17 -2.20
N ASP A 50 6.07 5.97 -2.19
CA ASP A 50 7.47 5.79 -1.81
C ASP A 50 8.35 6.01 -3.05
N TYR A 51 9.04 7.15 -3.07
CA TYR A 51 9.99 7.50 -4.12
C TYR A 51 11.35 6.83 -3.96
N THR A 52 11.63 6.23 -2.80
CA THR A 52 12.91 5.57 -2.49
C THR A 52 12.86 4.10 -2.88
N GLN A 53 11.80 3.38 -2.48
CA GLN A 53 11.65 1.93 -2.77
C GLN A 53 10.70 1.61 -3.92
N ASP A 54 10.25 2.64 -4.65
CA ASP A 54 9.27 2.56 -5.75
C ASP A 54 8.03 1.73 -5.41
N GLY A 55 7.16 2.32 -4.60
CA GLY A 55 5.95 1.67 -4.10
C GLY A 55 4.94 2.67 -3.58
N TYR A 56 3.93 2.20 -2.86
CA TYR A 56 2.99 3.05 -2.14
C TYR A 56 2.83 2.57 -0.71
N PHE A 57 2.91 3.50 0.24
CA PHE A 57 2.46 3.30 1.60
C PHE A 57 0.99 3.68 1.70
N ILE A 58 0.22 2.87 2.41
CA ILE A 58 -1.16 3.16 2.79
C ILE A 58 -1.22 3.05 4.30
N ASP A 59 -1.25 4.19 4.97
CA ASP A 59 -1.43 4.27 6.42
C ASP A 59 -2.91 4.23 6.76
N VAL A 60 -3.28 3.34 7.67
CA VAL A 60 -4.66 3.13 8.10
C VAL A 60 -4.74 3.08 9.61
N THR A 61 -5.78 3.70 10.15
CA THR A 61 -6.24 3.44 11.53
C THR A 61 -7.66 2.91 11.48
N TYR A 62 -7.98 2.00 12.39
CA TYR A 62 -9.28 1.36 12.47
C TYR A 62 -10.06 1.83 13.69
N HIS A 63 -11.38 1.99 13.55
CA HIS A 63 -12.26 2.35 14.66
C HIS A 63 -12.25 1.28 15.75
N SER A 64 -12.23 0.01 15.33
CA SER A 64 -12.28 -1.13 16.23
C SER A 64 -10.93 -1.48 16.88
N ASP A 65 -9.84 -0.82 16.45
CA ASP A 65 -8.49 -1.01 16.97
C ASP A 65 -7.66 0.31 16.95
N PRO A 66 -8.10 1.34 17.69
CA PRO A 66 -7.68 2.73 17.48
C PRO A 66 -6.26 3.04 18.00
N GLN A 67 -5.69 2.14 18.78
CA GLN A 67 -4.35 2.30 19.37
C GLN A 67 -3.23 1.99 18.37
N TYR A 68 -3.53 1.28 17.28
CA TYR A 68 -2.55 0.87 16.30
C TYR A 68 -2.70 1.62 14.98
N ARG A 69 -1.56 1.85 14.34
CA ARG A 69 -1.46 2.27 12.95
C ARG A 69 -1.00 1.09 12.11
N TYR A 70 -1.77 0.79 11.07
CA TYR A 70 -1.48 -0.25 10.10
C TYR A 70 -0.88 0.41 8.85
N GLU A 71 0.37 0.08 8.56
CA GLU A 71 1.08 0.58 7.39
C GLU A 71 1.17 -0.54 6.35
N TYR A 72 0.44 -0.35 5.25
CA TYR A 72 0.44 -1.28 4.13
C TYR A 72 1.43 -0.79 3.07
N LEU A 73 2.38 -1.63 2.70
CA LEU A 73 3.38 -1.34 1.69
C LEU A 73 3.10 -2.13 0.42
N TYR A 74 2.69 -1.41 -0.61
CA TYR A 74 2.48 -1.92 -1.96
C TYR A 74 3.76 -1.82 -2.80
N ARG A 75 4.15 -2.91 -3.46
CA ARG A 75 5.21 -2.93 -4.46
C ARG A 75 4.70 -3.53 -5.76
N LEU A 76 4.81 -2.79 -6.86
CA LEU A 76 4.48 -3.32 -8.17
C LEU A 76 5.47 -4.40 -8.61
N VAL A 77 6.75 -4.19 -8.30
CA VAL A 77 7.84 -5.13 -8.53
C VAL A 77 8.63 -5.25 -7.23
N ASP A 78 8.72 -6.46 -6.69
CA ASP A 78 9.44 -6.79 -5.46
C ASP A 78 10.56 -7.77 -5.81
N VAL A 79 11.78 -7.25 -5.92
CA VAL A 79 12.98 -8.03 -6.25
C VAL A 79 13.61 -8.54 -4.96
N ARG A 80 13.65 -9.86 -4.83
CA ARG A 80 14.23 -10.55 -3.67
C ARG A 80 15.27 -11.57 -4.13
N ASN A 81 16.02 -12.11 -3.18
CA ASN A 81 17.04 -13.13 -3.45
C ASN A 81 16.45 -14.43 -4.04
N ASP A 82 15.17 -14.73 -3.78
CA ASP A 82 14.45 -15.91 -4.26
C ASP A 82 13.70 -15.70 -5.58
N GLY A 83 13.68 -14.48 -6.11
CA GLY A 83 13.07 -14.16 -7.40
C GLY A 83 12.42 -12.79 -7.45
N VAL A 84 11.63 -12.57 -8.51
CA VAL A 84 10.86 -11.33 -8.71
C VAL A 84 9.39 -11.64 -8.49
N ARG A 85 8.76 -10.90 -7.58
CA ARG A 85 7.32 -10.92 -7.35
C ARG A 85 6.69 -9.64 -7.88
N PHE A 86 5.43 -9.73 -8.26
CA PHE A 86 4.68 -8.60 -8.80
C PHE A 86 3.42 -8.38 -7.97
N ASP A 87 2.97 -7.13 -7.90
CA ASP A 87 1.71 -6.75 -7.27
C ASP A 87 1.61 -7.25 -5.81
N THR A 88 2.67 -7.01 -5.03
CA THR A 88 2.77 -7.48 -3.64
C THR A 88 2.32 -6.41 -2.65
N MET A 89 1.80 -6.87 -1.51
CA MET A 89 1.43 -6.03 -0.38
C MET A 89 1.90 -6.69 0.91
N THR A 90 2.49 -5.91 1.81
CA THR A 90 2.83 -6.34 3.17
C THR A 90 2.25 -5.36 4.17
N CYS A 91 1.87 -5.83 5.35
CA CYS A 91 1.36 -4.97 6.42
C CYS A 91 2.32 -4.98 7.61
N ALA A 92 2.61 -3.81 8.14
CA ALA A 92 3.32 -3.63 9.42
C ALA A 92 2.41 -2.86 10.38
N VAL A 93 2.46 -3.22 11.67
CA VAL A 93 1.62 -2.61 12.71
C VAL A 93 2.49 -1.82 13.66
N TYR A 94 2.01 -0.66 14.12
CA TYR A 94 2.74 0.25 14.99
C TYR A 94 1.88 0.69 16.16
N LEU A 95 2.48 0.75 17.35
CA LEU A 95 1.93 1.40 18.54
C LEU A 95 2.67 2.73 18.72
N GLY A 96 2.01 3.84 18.40
CA GLY A 96 2.66 5.15 18.29
C GLY A 96 3.71 5.16 17.17
N SER A 97 4.99 5.35 17.52
CA SER A 97 6.12 5.34 16.58
C SER A 97 6.90 4.03 16.54
N THR A 98 6.49 3.03 17.34
CA THR A 98 7.24 1.78 17.51
C THR A 98 6.55 0.65 16.79
N SER A 99 7.30 -0.16 16.03
CA SER A 99 6.79 -1.38 15.42
C SER A 99 6.26 -2.31 16.49
N PHE A 100 5.05 -2.81 16.30
CA PHE A 100 4.37 -3.71 17.22
C PHE A 100 4.19 -5.08 16.58
N THR A 101 4.46 -6.12 17.36
CA THR A 101 4.19 -7.51 17.00
C THR A 101 3.58 -8.15 18.24
N GLY A 102 2.32 -8.55 18.14
CA GLY A 102 1.52 -9.03 19.25
C GLY A 102 0.08 -9.24 18.81
N ASP A 103 -0.82 -9.41 19.77
CA ASP A 103 -2.25 -9.59 19.52
C ASP A 103 -2.84 -8.28 18.98
N VAL A 104 -3.22 -8.28 17.71
CA VAL A 104 -3.86 -7.15 17.02
C VAL A 104 -5.13 -7.65 16.36
N ARG A 105 -6.08 -6.75 16.11
CA ARG A 105 -7.38 -7.19 15.57
C ARG A 105 -7.29 -7.68 14.13
N TYR A 106 -6.35 -7.14 13.36
CA TYR A 106 -6.17 -7.43 11.93
C TYR A 106 -4.75 -7.88 11.65
N ASP A 107 -4.45 -9.15 11.94
CA ASP A 107 -3.11 -9.70 11.76
C ASP A 107 -2.57 -9.51 10.33
N PRO A 108 -1.32 -9.09 10.14
CA PRO A 108 -0.66 -9.13 8.84
C PRO A 108 -0.70 -10.52 8.21
N LEU A 109 -0.99 -10.58 6.92
CA LEU A 109 -0.92 -11.82 6.13
C LEU A 109 0.54 -12.13 5.76
N GLU A 110 0.92 -13.41 5.86
CA GLU A 110 2.25 -13.94 5.49
C GLU A 110 2.56 -13.87 3.99
#